data_AF-A0A1Z2TKM4-F1
#
_entry.id   AF-A0A1Z2TKM4-F1
#
_cell.length_a   1.000
_cell.length_b   1.000
_cell.length_c   1.000
_cell.angle_alpha   90.00
_cell.angle_beta   90.00
_cell.angle_gamma   90.00
#
_symmetry.space_group_name_H-M   'P 1'
#
loop_
_entity.id
_entity.type
_entity.pdbx_description
1 polymer ?
#
loop_
_entity_poly.entity_id
_entity_poly.type
_entity_poly.pdbx_seq_one_letter_code
_entity_poly.pdbx_strand_id
1 'polypeptide(L)'
;MGRSFKALIVILVLFGWVSLILSSLAQHGLLAAHDAKPDDLIIETKTITVNGTETFVLEWSLKETYVQRLRRSRDAVFLMYPLMITGPASSRSFLDEERVNITLKTDSEVVSLSEMPFHMEYLPVSGYLSFRVVLRSIAYPLPERSNSGRIELPLIPTGPSECSEIPVVFVYFHDTGGREVTPTESSLKLTLRPGPEYPFFGNGSAESIFLINGTELVHRTFWDERGGWLRVEVFNVTLPCESD
;
A
#
# COMPACT_ATOMS: atom_id res chain seq x y z
N MET A 1 -28.84 51.00 7.88
CA MET A 1 -28.43 49.58 7.73
C MET A 1 -29.63 48.80 7.20
N GLY A 2 -29.67 48.32 5.96
CA GLY A 2 -30.93 47.68 5.49
C GLY A 2 -30.94 46.95 4.15
N ARG A 3 -30.16 47.37 3.15
CA ARG A 3 -30.04 46.65 1.87
C ARG A 3 -28.75 45.83 1.76
N SER A 4 -27.61 46.41 2.11
CA SER A 4 -26.31 45.73 2.05
C SER A 4 -26.22 44.55 3.01
N PHE A 5 -26.82 44.64 4.20
CA PHE A 5 -26.85 43.55 5.18
C PHE A 5 -27.76 42.38 4.74
N LYS A 6 -28.90 42.68 4.10
CA LYS A 6 -29.78 41.64 3.53
C LYS A 6 -29.13 40.96 2.33
N ALA A 7 -28.49 41.73 1.45
CA ALA A 7 -27.71 41.18 0.33
C ALA A 7 -26.57 40.28 0.83
N LEU A 8 -25.86 40.69 1.89
CA LEU A 8 -24.82 39.88 2.53
C LEU A 8 -25.38 38.56 3.07
N ILE A 9 -26.51 38.58 3.78
CA ILE A 9 -27.15 37.36 4.29
C ILE A 9 -27.54 36.43 3.14
N VAL A 10 -28.16 36.96 2.09
CA VAL A 10 -28.56 36.15 0.92
C VAL A 10 -27.33 35.52 0.26
N ILE A 11 -26.24 36.27 0.09
CA ILE A 11 -24.98 35.75 -0.48
C ILE A 11 -24.41 34.64 0.40
N LEU A 12 -24.36 34.83 1.72
CA LEU A 12 -23.85 33.82 2.66
C LEU A 12 -24.69 32.54 2.64
N VAL A 13 -26.02 32.67 2.60
CA VAL A 13 -26.94 31.53 2.50
C VAL A 13 -26.69 30.78 1.19
N LEU A 14 -26.66 31.49 0.06
CA LEU A 14 -26.39 30.86 -1.24
C LEU A 14 -25.03 30.15 -1.25
N PHE A 15 -23.99 30.80 -0.74
CA PHE A 15 -22.64 30.22 -0.68
C PHE A 15 -22.59 28.97 0.21
N GLY A 16 -23.29 29.02 1.36
CA GLY A 16 -23.44 27.86 2.25
C GLY A 16 -24.13 26.69 1.55
N TRP A 17 -25.24 26.92 0.86
CA TRP A 17 -25.94 25.88 0.11
C TRP A 17 -25.09 25.29 -1.00
N VAL A 18 -24.40 26.13 -1.80
CA VAL A 18 -23.51 25.63 -2.87
C VAL A 18 -22.38 24.78 -2.29
N SER A 19 -21.76 25.22 -1.19
CA SER A 19 -20.68 24.46 -0.55
C SER A 19 -21.17 23.09 -0.04
N LEU A 20 -22.37 23.02 0.55
CA LEU A 20 -22.97 21.76 0.99
C LEU A 20 -23.29 20.83 -0.19
N ILE A 21 -23.85 21.36 -1.28
CA ILE A 21 -24.13 20.59 -2.49
C ILE A 21 -22.84 20.02 -3.05
N LEU A 22 -21.80 20.84 -3.23
CA LEU A 22 -20.51 20.39 -3.76
C LEU A 22 -19.85 19.33 -2.87
N SER A 23 -19.92 19.49 -1.54
CA SER A 23 -19.39 18.51 -0.59
C SER A 23 -20.15 17.18 -0.69
N SER A 24 -21.48 17.21 -0.81
CA SER A 24 -22.31 16.03 -0.98
C SER A 24 -22.02 15.32 -2.31
N LEU A 25 -21.91 16.07 -3.42
CA LEU A 25 -21.55 15.51 -4.73
C LEU A 25 -20.16 14.85 -4.70
N ALA A 26 -19.20 15.45 -4.00
CA ALA A 26 -17.86 14.87 -3.82
C ALA A 26 -17.91 13.56 -3.01
N GLN A 27 -18.67 13.52 -1.92
CA GLN A 27 -18.82 12.31 -1.08
C GLN A 27 -19.47 11.14 -1.85
N HIS A 28 -20.42 11.43 -2.74
CA HIS A 28 -21.08 10.41 -3.56
C HIS A 28 -20.30 10.04 -4.83
N GLY A 29 -19.08 10.57 -5.02
CA GLY A 29 -18.24 10.26 -6.17
C GLY A 29 -18.66 10.93 -7.49
N LEU A 30 -19.65 11.82 -7.47
CA LEU A 30 -20.16 12.50 -8.68
C LEU A 30 -19.17 13.53 -9.25
N LEU A 31 -18.12 13.86 -8.48
CA LEU A 31 -17.02 14.73 -8.90
C LEU A 31 -15.71 13.97 -9.15
N ALA A 32 -15.71 12.63 -9.17
CA ALA A 32 -14.50 11.81 -9.32
C ALA A 32 -13.72 12.13 -10.61
N ALA A 33 -14.39 12.54 -11.69
CA ALA A 33 -13.75 12.93 -12.94
C ALA A 33 -12.87 14.20 -12.83
N HIS A 34 -13.05 15.00 -11.78
CA HIS A 34 -12.25 16.19 -11.46
C HIS A 34 -11.24 15.95 -10.34
N ASP A 35 -11.14 14.71 -9.86
CA ASP A 35 -10.19 14.30 -8.83
C ASP A 35 -8.88 13.80 -9.43
N ALA A 36 -7.92 13.46 -8.57
CA ALA A 36 -6.65 12.89 -9.00
C ALA A 36 -6.88 11.52 -9.65
N LYS A 37 -6.15 11.24 -10.72
CA LYS A 37 -6.19 9.97 -11.44
C LYS A 37 -5.04 9.05 -11.00
N PRO A 38 -5.11 7.74 -11.29
CA PRO A 38 -4.02 6.81 -10.99
C PRO A 38 -2.65 7.26 -11.52
N ASP A 39 -2.63 7.89 -12.70
CA ASP A 39 -1.40 8.36 -13.35
C ASP A 39 -0.81 9.62 -12.70
N ASP A 40 -1.59 10.35 -11.89
CA ASP A 40 -1.10 11.50 -11.13
C ASP A 40 -0.30 11.08 -9.88
N LEU A 41 -0.32 9.78 -9.53
CA LEU A 41 0.50 9.21 -8.45
C LEU A 41 1.93 9.00 -8.95
N ILE A 42 2.88 9.66 -8.29
CA ILE A 42 4.30 9.46 -8.51
C ILE A 42 4.81 8.55 -7.40
N ILE A 43 5.51 7.47 -7.78
CA ILE A 43 6.14 6.53 -6.86
C ILE A 43 7.62 6.45 -7.21
N GLU A 44 8.47 6.65 -6.22
CA GLU A 44 9.92 6.57 -6.33
C GLU A 44 10.45 5.55 -5.34
N THR A 45 11.44 4.77 -5.76
CA THR A 45 12.05 3.76 -4.91
C THR A 45 13.57 3.85 -4.95
N LYS A 46 14.20 3.62 -3.80
CA LYS A 46 15.66 3.57 -3.68
C LYS A 46 16.06 2.67 -2.52
N THR A 47 17.23 2.08 -2.61
CA THR A 47 17.87 1.42 -1.47
C THR A 47 18.92 2.35 -0.90
N ILE A 48 18.87 2.59 0.42
CA ILE A 48 19.83 3.42 1.15
C ILE A 48 20.30 2.69 2.41
N THR A 49 21.45 3.09 2.95
CA THR A 49 21.92 2.59 4.24
C THR A 49 21.50 3.55 5.36
N VAL A 50 20.72 3.07 6.33
CA VAL A 50 20.29 3.83 7.51
C VAL A 50 20.87 3.14 8.75
N ASN A 51 21.71 3.84 9.52
CA ASN A 51 22.35 3.30 10.72
C ASN A 51 23.07 1.94 10.48
N GLY A 52 23.73 1.79 9.33
CA GLY A 52 24.43 0.55 8.94
C GLY A 52 23.53 -0.56 8.41
N THR A 53 22.22 -0.35 8.31
CA THR A 53 21.26 -1.32 7.75
C THR A 53 20.81 -0.87 6.37
N GLU A 54 20.93 -1.74 5.36
CA GLU A 54 20.31 -1.48 4.06
C GLU A 54 18.79 -1.44 4.20
N THR A 55 18.17 -0.43 3.62
CA THR A 55 16.75 -0.12 3.77
C THR A 55 16.18 0.20 2.41
N PHE A 56 15.16 -0.54 2.01
CA PHE A 56 14.34 -0.22 0.85
C PHE A 56 13.40 0.93 1.23
N VAL A 57 13.48 2.02 0.48
CA VAL A 57 12.69 3.23 0.69
C VAL A 57 11.75 3.38 -0.49
N LEU A 58 10.46 3.49 -0.19
CA LEU A 58 9.41 3.80 -1.14
C LEU A 58 8.79 5.14 -0.76
N GLU A 59 8.91 6.11 -1.66
CA GLU A 59 8.34 7.45 -1.53
C GLU A 59 7.21 7.59 -2.54
N TRP A 60 6.09 8.22 -2.15
CA TRP A 60 5.00 8.53 -3.07
C TRP A 60 4.53 9.96 -2.89
N SER A 61 3.96 10.51 -3.95
CA SER A 61 3.24 11.77 -3.93
C SER A 61 2.09 11.76 -4.92
N LEU A 62 0.95 12.31 -4.49
CA LEU A 62 -0.25 12.49 -5.29
C LEU A 62 -0.56 13.97 -5.36
N LYS A 63 -0.92 14.44 -6.55
CA LYS A 63 -1.33 15.83 -6.73
C LYS A 63 -2.66 16.10 -6.02
N GLU A 64 -2.63 16.98 -5.02
CA GLU A 64 -3.84 17.35 -4.28
C GLU A 64 -4.84 18.09 -5.20
N THR A 65 -6.12 17.71 -5.11
CA THR A 65 -7.20 18.38 -5.84
C THR A 65 -8.17 19.12 -4.91
N TYR A 66 -8.93 20.04 -5.49
CA TYR A 66 -9.99 20.73 -4.73
C TYR A 66 -11.12 19.78 -4.30
N VAL A 67 -11.44 18.77 -5.12
CA VAL A 67 -12.48 17.77 -4.82
C VAL A 67 -12.09 16.94 -3.61
N GLN A 68 -10.82 16.52 -3.55
CA GLN A 68 -10.25 15.82 -2.41
C GLN A 68 -10.42 16.60 -1.10
N ARG A 69 -10.14 17.92 -1.13
CA ARG A 69 -10.31 18.81 0.03
C ARG A 69 -11.76 18.92 0.49
N LEU A 70 -12.72 18.97 -0.44
CA LEU A 70 -14.14 19.01 -0.12
C LEU A 70 -14.62 17.71 0.54
N ARG A 71 -14.15 16.57 0.04
CA ARG A 71 -14.53 15.24 0.56
C ARG A 71 -13.88 14.93 1.91
N ARG A 72 -12.74 15.58 2.24
CA ARG A 72 -11.83 15.13 3.30
C ARG A 72 -11.46 13.67 3.09
N SER A 73 -10.95 13.37 1.90
CA SER A 73 -10.64 11.99 1.49
C SER A 73 -9.75 11.31 2.52
N ARG A 74 -9.94 9.99 2.65
CA ARG A 74 -9.10 9.13 3.48
C ARG A 74 -8.51 8.07 2.58
N ASP A 75 -7.31 8.37 2.15
CA ASP A 75 -6.54 7.49 1.30
C ASP A 75 -5.89 6.40 2.17
N ALA A 76 -5.41 5.32 1.57
CA ALA A 76 -4.68 4.29 2.29
C ALA A 76 -3.52 3.77 1.45
N VAL A 77 -2.46 3.34 2.12
CA VAL A 77 -1.40 2.58 1.48
C VAL A 77 -1.30 1.20 2.10
N PHE A 78 -0.94 0.23 1.27
CA PHE A 78 -0.73 -1.14 1.66
C PHE A 78 0.63 -1.58 1.21
N LEU A 79 1.36 -2.25 2.10
CA LEU A 79 2.64 -2.86 1.80
C LEU A 79 2.53 -4.35 2.06
N MET A 80 2.89 -5.15 1.07
CA MET A 80 2.90 -6.60 1.19
C MET A 80 4.24 -7.15 0.72
N TYR A 81 4.83 -8.06 1.48
CA TYR A 81 6.11 -8.67 1.13
C TYR A 81 6.25 -10.06 1.76
N PRO A 82 7.09 -10.96 1.18
CA PRO A 82 7.34 -12.28 1.74
C PRO A 82 7.91 -12.20 3.13
N LEU A 83 7.19 -12.77 4.08
CA LEU A 83 7.62 -12.89 5.46
C LEU A 83 8.46 -14.15 5.64
N MET A 84 7.86 -15.30 5.29
CA MET A 84 8.47 -16.61 5.47
C MET A 84 7.94 -17.63 4.48
N ILE A 85 8.71 -18.69 4.28
CA ILE A 85 8.28 -19.90 3.59
C ILE A 85 8.05 -20.98 4.63
N THR A 86 6.89 -21.62 4.57
CA THR A 86 6.53 -22.77 5.38
C THR A 86 6.60 -24.02 4.50
N GLY A 87 7.35 -25.01 4.95
CA GLY A 87 7.43 -26.33 4.34
C GLY A 87 6.93 -27.42 5.27
N PRO A 88 6.94 -28.68 4.81
CA PRO A 88 6.43 -29.81 5.61
C PRO A 88 7.16 -30.04 6.94
N ALA A 89 8.43 -29.61 7.05
CA ALA A 89 9.28 -29.86 8.21
C ALA A 89 9.65 -28.60 9.01
N SER A 90 9.59 -27.41 8.41
CA SER A 90 10.01 -26.16 9.06
C SER A 90 9.56 -24.92 8.30
N SER A 91 9.63 -23.78 8.97
CA SER A 91 9.43 -22.44 8.40
C SER A 91 10.77 -21.71 8.35
N ARG A 92 10.98 -20.88 7.33
CA ARG A 92 12.17 -20.02 7.18
C ARG A 92 11.73 -18.60 6.82
N SER A 93 12.13 -17.61 7.59
CA SER A 93 11.83 -16.21 7.29
C SER A 93 12.78 -15.65 6.23
N PHE A 94 12.35 -14.64 5.48
CA PHE A 94 13.20 -13.86 4.60
C PHE A 94 13.87 -12.70 5.31
N LEU A 95 13.15 -12.10 6.26
CA LEU A 95 13.64 -10.98 7.03
C LEU A 95 13.61 -11.33 8.52
N ASP A 96 14.53 -10.75 9.28
CA ASP A 96 14.54 -10.84 10.74
C ASP A 96 13.40 -10.01 11.35
N GLU A 97 12.28 -10.67 11.65
CA GLU A 97 11.05 -10.03 12.12
C GLU A 97 11.20 -9.26 13.43
N GLU A 98 12.15 -9.65 14.29
CA GLU A 98 12.39 -8.96 15.56
C GLU A 98 13.11 -7.62 15.35
N ARG A 99 13.78 -7.45 14.20
CA ARG A 99 14.60 -6.27 13.88
C ARG A 99 14.01 -5.40 12.77
N VAL A 100 13.07 -5.92 12.00
CA VAL A 100 12.35 -5.17 10.98
C VAL A 100 11.29 -4.28 11.63
N ASN A 101 11.59 -3.00 11.75
CA ASN A 101 10.62 -1.98 12.14
C ASN A 101 10.25 -1.11 10.94
N ILE A 102 9.09 -1.36 10.34
CA ILE A 102 8.62 -0.59 9.18
C ILE A 102 8.05 0.73 9.65
N THR A 103 8.56 1.82 9.10
CA THR A 103 8.10 3.16 9.46
C THR A 103 7.39 3.80 8.28
N LEU A 104 6.16 4.28 8.51
CA LEU A 104 5.44 5.16 7.60
C LEU A 104 5.58 6.61 8.06
N LYS A 105 6.20 7.45 7.24
CA LYS A 105 6.28 8.89 7.45
C LYS A 105 5.42 9.58 6.40
N THR A 106 4.42 10.32 6.81
CA THR A 106 3.69 11.23 5.91
C THR A 106 4.24 12.64 6.04
N ASP A 107 3.80 13.53 5.18
CA ASP A 107 4.01 14.98 5.27
C ASP A 107 3.53 15.59 6.60
N SER A 108 2.58 14.95 7.27
CA SER A 108 1.87 15.48 8.44
C SER A 108 2.21 14.76 9.75
N GLU A 109 2.46 13.46 9.72
CA GLU A 109 2.75 12.65 10.91
C GLU A 109 3.37 11.27 10.61
N VAL A 110 3.86 10.60 11.66
CA VAL A 110 4.23 9.18 11.62
C VAL A 110 2.99 8.36 11.92
N VAL A 111 2.58 7.50 10.99
CA VAL A 111 1.37 6.69 11.13
C VAL A 111 1.72 5.36 11.78
N SER A 112 0.93 4.98 12.80
CA SER A 112 1.11 3.70 13.50
C SER A 112 0.67 2.53 12.61
N LEU A 113 1.43 1.44 12.66
CA LEU A 113 1.19 0.21 11.90
C LEU A 113 -0.18 -0.40 12.29
N SER A 114 -1.02 -0.68 11.30
CA SER A 114 -2.16 -1.60 11.46
C SER A 114 -1.83 -2.88 10.70
N GLU A 115 -1.55 -3.95 11.45
CA GLU A 115 -1.32 -5.26 10.85
C GLU A 115 -2.63 -5.84 10.37
N MET A 116 -2.66 -6.24 9.10
CA MET A 116 -3.73 -7.06 8.55
C MET A 116 -3.18 -8.43 8.21
N PRO A 117 -3.56 -9.48 8.96
CA PRO A 117 -3.15 -10.82 8.59
C PRO A 117 -3.81 -11.19 7.26
N PHE A 118 -2.98 -11.42 6.23
CA PHE A 118 -3.41 -12.02 4.97
C PHE A 118 -2.60 -13.30 4.75
N HIS A 119 -3.28 -14.45 4.81
CA HIS A 119 -2.66 -15.73 4.57
C HIS A 119 -2.73 -16.09 3.10
N MET A 120 -1.59 -16.45 2.51
CA MET A 120 -1.53 -17.03 1.18
C MET A 120 -0.99 -18.44 1.22
N GLU A 121 -1.59 -19.29 0.39
CA GLU A 121 -1.08 -20.62 0.09
C GLU A 121 -0.55 -20.57 -1.34
N TYR A 122 0.75 -20.77 -1.54
CA TYR A 122 1.27 -21.03 -2.88
C TYR A 122 0.80 -22.42 -3.30
N LEU A 123 0.28 -22.53 -4.52
CA LEU A 123 -0.06 -23.82 -5.11
C LEU A 123 1.22 -24.62 -5.39
N PRO A 124 1.21 -25.95 -5.18
CA PRO A 124 2.40 -26.78 -5.27
C PRO A 124 3.00 -26.74 -6.68
N VAL A 125 4.31 -26.52 -6.77
CA VAL A 125 5.08 -26.85 -7.98
C VAL A 125 5.13 -28.37 -8.06
N SER A 126 4.65 -28.96 -9.16
CA SER A 126 4.62 -30.41 -9.28
C SER A 126 6.02 -31.01 -9.17
N GLY A 127 6.24 -31.91 -8.21
CA GLY A 127 7.42 -32.77 -8.17
C GLY A 127 8.14 -32.82 -6.83
N TYR A 128 8.29 -31.70 -6.12
CA TYR A 128 9.03 -31.68 -4.84
C TYR A 128 8.44 -30.61 -3.89
N LEU A 129 7.67 -31.08 -2.91
CA LEU A 129 7.26 -30.41 -1.66
C LEU A 129 6.24 -29.24 -1.78
N SER A 130 5.17 -29.34 -0.98
CA SER A 130 4.11 -28.34 -0.83
C SER A 130 4.55 -27.20 0.09
N PHE A 131 5.28 -26.23 -0.46
CA PHE A 131 5.68 -25.03 0.27
C PHE A 131 4.62 -23.94 0.17
N ARG A 132 4.45 -23.14 1.23
CA ARG A 132 3.57 -21.96 1.25
C ARG A 132 4.40 -20.74 1.61
N VAL A 133 4.35 -19.69 0.79
CA VAL A 133 4.91 -18.39 1.14
C VAL A 133 3.86 -17.60 1.91
N VAL A 134 4.21 -17.22 3.13
CA VAL A 134 3.42 -16.31 3.95
C VAL A 134 3.88 -14.90 3.63
N LEU A 135 2.96 -14.04 3.20
CA LEU A 135 3.23 -12.61 3.09
C LEU A 135 2.88 -11.91 4.39
N ARG A 136 3.65 -10.90 4.76
CA ARG A 136 3.19 -9.86 5.67
C ARG A 136 2.40 -8.85 4.84
N SER A 137 1.25 -8.43 5.35
CA SER A 137 0.42 -7.39 4.75
C SER A 137 0.14 -6.32 5.80
N ILE A 138 0.44 -5.08 5.47
CA ILE A 138 0.28 -3.95 6.39
C ILE A 138 -0.57 -2.91 5.70
N ALA A 139 -1.62 -2.47 6.39
CA ALA A 139 -2.51 -1.42 5.92
C ALA A 139 -2.26 -0.14 6.72
N TYR A 140 -2.20 0.98 6.01
CA TYR A 140 -1.99 2.29 6.60
C TYR A 140 -3.09 3.23 6.12
N PRO A 141 -4.17 3.41 6.90
CA PRO A 141 -5.09 4.50 6.65
C PRO A 141 -4.33 5.82 6.82
N LEU A 142 -4.33 6.65 5.78
CA LEU A 142 -3.61 7.90 5.80
C LEU A 142 -4.40 8.97 6.56
N PRO A 143 -3.69 9.92 7.20
CA PRO A 143 -4.32 11.08 7.83
C PRO A 143 -5.07 11.91 6.79
N GLU A 144 -6.11 12.64 7.21
CA GLU A 144 -6.84 13.53 6.31
C GLU A 144 -5.87 14.54 5.68
N ARG A 145 -5.93 14.66 4.34
CA ARG A 145 -5.08 15.55 3.51
C ARG A 145 -3.63 15.11 3.32
N SER A 146 -3.23 13.93 3.79
CA SER A 146 -1.92 13.42 3.42
C SER A 146 -1.91 13.05 1.94
N ASN A 147 -1.03 13.71 1.20
CA ASN A 147 -0.89 13.52 -0.24
C ASN A 147 0.47 12.90 -0.61
N SER A 148 1.32 12.67 0.37
CA SER A 148 2.67 12.12 0.15
C SER A 148 3.15 11.39 1.39
N GLY A 149 4.11 10.50 1.17
CA GLY A 149 4.78 9.86 2.28
C GLY A 149 5.92 8.95 1.85
N ARG A 150 6.45 8.25 2.84
CA ARG A 150 7.64 7.43 2.76
C ARG A 150 7.51 6.21 3.65
N ILE A 151 7.72 5.04 3.06
CA ILE A 151 7.87 3.76 3.74
C ILE A 151 9.35 3.40 3.77
N GLU A 152 9.84 3.03 4.95
CA GLU A 152 11.18 2.48 5.14
C GLU A 152 11.06 1.02 5.56
N LEU A 153 11.54 0.11 4.72
CA LEU A 153 11.62 -1.33 4.97
C LEU A 153 13.08 -1.73 5.17
N PRO A 154 13.52 -1.97 6.42
CA PRO A 154 14.85 -2.50 6.68
C PRO A 154 15.03 -3.89 6.05
N LEU A 155 16.12 -4.08 5.29
CA LEU A 155 16.47 -5.32 4.63
C LEU A 155 17.49 -6.07 5.47
N ILE A 156 17.01 -6.70 6.54
CA ILE A 156 17.83 -7.52 7.43
C ILE A 156 17.53 -8.98 7.09
N PRO A 157 18.33 -9.63 6.22
CA PRO A 157 18.11 -11.02 5.86
C PRO A 157 18.33 -11.93 7.07
N THR A 158 17.67 -13.07 7.09
CA THR A 158 18.15 -14.21 7.87
C THR A 158 19.24 -14.94 7.08
N GLY A 159 20.24 -15.56 7.73
CA GLY A 159 21.36 -16.23 7.04
C GLY A 159 21.01 -16.98 5.74
N PRO A 160 20.05 -17.94 5.73
CA PRO A 160 19.73 -18.69 4.50
C PRO A 160 19.05 -17.85 3.39
N SER A 161 18.59 -16.65 3.71
CA SER A 161 17.87 -15.73 2.81
C SER A 161 18.74 -14.61 2.26
N GLU A 162 20.02 -14.57 2.60
CA GLU A 162 20.97 -13.64 1.98
C GLU A 162 20.96 -13.74 0.46
N CYS A 163 21.19 -12.61 -0.20
CA CYS A 163 21.13 -12.47 -1.65
C CYS A 163 19.78 -12.82 -2.32
N SER A 164 18.71 -13.07 -1.55
CA SER A 164 17.40 -13.36 -2.14
C SER A 164 16.81 -12.12 -2.82
N GLU A 165 16.13 -12.30 -3.94
CA GLU A 165 15.25 -11.28 -4.54
C GLU A 165 13.80 -11.55 -4.10
N ILE A 166 13.24 -10.62 -3.33
CA ILE A 166 11.88 -10.71 -2.80
C ILE A 166 10.97 -9.64 -3.47
N PRO A 167 9.74 -10.00 -3.87
CA PRO A 167 8.78 -9.03 -4.37
C PRO A 167 8.16 -8.23 -3.22
N VAL A 168 8.22 -6.91 -3.29
CA VAL A 168 7.52 -5.97 -2.42
C VAL A 168 6.37 -5.36 -3.23
N VAL A 169 5.13 -5.65 -2.82
CA VAL A 169 3.91 -5.14 -3.44
C VAL A 169 3.47 -3.90 -2.69
N PHE A 170 3.31 -2.80 -3.42
CA PHE A 170 2.76 -1.55 -2.92
C PHE A 170 1.39 -1.32 -3.55
N VAL A 171 0.40 -1.03 -2.72
CA VAL A 171 -0.94 -0.64 -3.18
C VAL A 171 -1.26 0.73 -2.62
N TYR A 172 -1.67 1.66 -3.48
CA TYR A 172 -2.21 2.95 -3.09
C TYR A 172 -3.70 2.99 -3.38
N PHE A 173 -4.51 3.31 -2.38
CA PHE A 173 -5.92 3.58 -2.51
C PHE A 173 -6.20 5.08 -2.40
N HIS A 174 -6.81 5.62 -3.43
CA HIS A 174 -7.36 6.97 -3.41
C HIS A 174 -8.88 6.89 -3.30
N ASP A 175 -9.44 7.40 -2.20
CA ASP A 175 -10.89 7.51 -2.04
C ASP A 175 -11.38 8.62 -2.95
N THR A 176 -12.22 8.33 -3.94
CA THR A 176 -12.87 9.32 -4.82
C THR A 176 -14.33 9.59 -4.45
N GLY A 177 -14.83 9.01 -3.36
CA GLY A 177 -16.24 8.95 -3.01
C GLY A 177 -16.98 7.84 -3.75
N GLY A 178 -18.26 7.65 -3.41
CA GLY A 178 -19.06 6.54 -3.92
C GLY A 178 -18.78 5.23 -3.20
N ARG A 179 -19.01 4.09 -3.86
CA ARG A 179 -18.93 2.74 -3.26
C ARG A 179 -18.12 1.72 -4.06
N GLU A 180 -17.72 2.07 -5.27
CA GLU A 180 -17.04 1.15 -6.18
C GLU A 180 -15.54 1.43 -6.21
N VAL A 181 -14.73 0.38 -6.02
CA VAL A 181 -13.28 0.43 -6.11
C VAL A 181 -12.84 -0.08 -7.48
N THR A 182 -12.00 0.69 -8.16
CA THR A 182 -11.46 0.34 -9.49
C THR A 182 -9.94 0.21 -9.48
N PRO A 183 -9.36 -0.91 -9.91
CA PRO A 183 -10.03 -2.17 -10.23
C PRO A 183 -10.57 -2.86 -8.96
N THR A 184 -11.65 -3.63 -9.12
CA THR A 184 -12.21 -4.46 -8.04
C THR A 184 -11.26 -5.61 -7.68
N GLU A 185 -10.58 -6.17 -8.67
CA GLU A 185 -9.58 -7.22 -8.50
C GLU A 185 -8.34 -6.92 -9.35
N SER A 186 -7.16 -7.23 -8.83
CA SER A 186 -5.90 -7.16 -9.55
C SER A 186 -5.14 -8.46 -9.44
N SER A 187 -4.62 -8.95 -10.56
CA SER A 187 -3.77 -10.14 -10.64
C SER A 187 -2.34 -9.74 -10.95
N LEU A 188 -1.41 -10.06 -10.06
CA LEU A 188 0.02 -9.77 -10.21
C LEU A 188 0.81 -11.06 -10.35
N LYS A 189 1.80 -11.07 -11.23
CA LYS A 189 2.80 -12.14 -11.25
C LYS A 189 3.91 -11.78 -10.28
N LEU A 190 4.03 -12.53 -9.19
CA LEU A 190 5.13 -12.39 -8.23
C LEU A 190 6.20 -13.43 -8.53
N THR A 191 7.45 -12.98 -8.59
CA THR A 191 8.61 -13.86 -8.74
C THR A 191 9.47 -13.73 -7.50
N LEU A 192 9.75 -14.86 -6.88
CA LEU A 192 10.63 -14.98 -5.73
C LEU A 192 11.90 -15.70 -6.22
N ARG A 193 13.08 -15.13 -5.96
CA ARG A 193 14.36 -15.79 -6.22
C ARG A 193 15.11 -15.95 -4.90
N PRO A 194 14.89 -17.05 -4.17
CA PRO A 194 15.59 -17.29 -2.93
C PRO A 194 17.10 -17.40 -3.16
N GLY A 195 17.86 -16.96 -2.16
CA GLY A 195 19.31 -17.06 -2.14
C GLY A 195 19.82 -18.50 -2.20
N PRO A 196 21.14 -18.67 -2.40
CA PRO A 196 21.72 -19.99 -2.64
C PRO A 196 21.62 -20.94 -1.46
N GLU A 197 21.58 -20.40 -0.26
CA GLU A 197 21.46 -21.16 0.98
C GLU A 197 20.01 -21.50 1.36
N TYR A 198 19.04 -21.04 0.56
CA TYR A 198 17.64 -21.23 0.88
C TYR A 198 17.22 -22.69 0.56
N PRO A 199 16.92 -23.50 1.59
CA PRO A 199 16.92 -24.97 1.47
C PRO A 199 15.77 -25.52 0.63
N PHE A 200 14.74 -24.70 0.38
CA PHE A 200 13.52 -25.11 -0.32
C PHE A 200 13.58 -24.91 -1.83
N PHE A 201 14.53 -24.09 -2.32
CA PHE A 201 14.50 -23.63 -3.71
C PHE A 201 15.82 -23.77 -4.47
N GLY A 202 16.95 -24.14 -3.85
CA GLY A 202 18.20 -24.54 -4.52
C GLY A 202 18.52 -23.76 -5.81
N ASN A 203 18.86 -22.46 -5.69
CA ASN A 203 19.11 -21.48 -6.77
C ASN A 203 17.96 -21.24 -7.78
N GLY A 204 16.81 -21.87 -7.60
CA GLY A 204 15.64 -21.74 -8.46
C GLY A 204 14.74 -20.56 -8.11
N SER A 205 13.87 -20.17 -9.04
CA SER A 205 12.84 -19.15 -8.83
C SER A 205 11.47 -19.79 -8.60
N ALA A 206 10.67 -19.20 -7.71
CA ALA A 206 9.25 -19.52 -7.56
C ALA A 206 8.40 -18.40 -8.16
N GLU A 207 7.48 -18.76 -9.05
CA GLU A 207 6.50 -17.83 -9.62
C GLU A 207 5.12 -18.10 -9.03
N SER A 208 4.36 -17.05 -8.76
CA SER A 208 2.97 -17.15 -8.29
C SER A 208 2.11 -16.02 -8.82
N ILE A 209 0.81 -16.28 -8.85
CA ILE A 209 -0.21 -15.30 -9.19
C ILE A 209 -0.80 -14.81 -7.88
N PHE A 210 -0.62 -13.52 -7.61
CA PHE A 210 -1.19 -12.84 -6.46
C PHE A 210 -2.46 -12.11 -6.85
N LEU A 211 -3.58 -12.48 -6.22
CA LEU A 211 -4.87 -11.85 -6.42
C LEU A 211 -5.15 -10.89 -5.28
N ILE A 212 -5.34 -9.62 -5.63
CA ILE A 212 -5.76 -8.56 -4.70
C ILE A 212 -7.23 -8.28 -4.96
N ASN A 213 -8.06 -8.48 -3.96
CA ASN A 213 -9.44 -7.98 -3.97
C ASN A 213 -9.46 -6.58 -3.35
N GLY A 214 -9.60 -5.56 -4.19
CA GLY A 214 -9.55 -4.16 -3.80
C GLY A 214 -10.69 -3.74 -2.87
N THR A 215 -11.89 -4.25 -3.12
CA THR A 215 -13.06 -3.97 -2.29
C THR A 215 -12.86 -4.52 -0.87
N GLU A 216 -12.42 -5.77 -0.74
CA GLU A 216 -12.15 -6.39 0.56
C GLU A 216 -11.01 -5.66 1.29
N LEU A 217 -9.96 -5.28 0.56
CA LEU A 217 -8.81 -4.57 1.10
C LEU A 217 -9.23 -3.23 1.73
N VAL A 218 -10.00 -2.43 0.99
CA VAL A 218 -10.53 -1.13 1.45
C VAL A 218 -11.53 -1.31 2.59
N HIS A 219 -12.44 -2.27 2.47
CA HIS A 219 -13.45 -2.54 3.50
C HIS A 219 -12.82 -2.89 4.85
N ARG A 220 -11.79 -3.76 4.85
CA ARG A 220 -11.08 -4.12 6.09
C ARG A 220 -10.37 -2.93 6.72
N THR A 221 -9.86 -1.98 5.92
CA THR A 221 -9.06 -0.85 6.44
C THR A 221 -9.93 0.19 7.10
N PHE A 222 -11.08 0.48 6.51
CA PHE A 222 -11.94 1.56 6.97
C PHE A 222 -13.18 1.09 7.72
N TRP A 223 -13.48 -0.22 7.72
CA TRP A 223 -14.74 -0.80 8.22
C TRP A 223 -15.98 -0.15 7.60
N ASP A 224 -15.86 0.33 6.37
CA ASP A 224 -16.89 1.05 5.62
C ASP A 224 -16.74 0.80 4.12
N GLU A 225 -17.82 0.95 3.35
CA GLU A 225 -17.78 0.90 1.89
C GLU A 225 -17.26 2.23 1.35
N ARG A 226 -16.17 2.20 0.58
CA ARG A 226 -15.62 3.38 -0.08
C ARG A 226 -15.39 3.12 -1.56
N GLY A 227 -15.69 4.13 -2.37
CA GLY A 227 -15.36 4.16 -3.78
C GLY A 227 -14.05 4.91 -4.05
N GLY A 228 -13.37 4.51 -5.11
CA GLY A 228 -12.02 5.01 -5.37
C GLY A 228 -11.31 4.26 -6.47
N TRP A 229 -10.03 4.59 -6.62
CA TRP A 229 -9.14 3.82 -7.47
C TRP A 229 -7.97 3.25 -6.68
N LEU A 230 -7.47 2.11 -7.15
CA LEU A 230 -6.27 1.45 -6.65
C LEU A 230 -5.17 1.50 -7.70
N ARG A 231 -3.96 1.81 -7.26
CA ARG A 231 -2.74 1.62 -8.05
C ARG A 231 -1.87 0.59 -7.35
N VAL A 232 -1.46 -0.43 -8.08
CA VAL A 232 -0.68 -1.55 -7.58
C VAL A 232 0.64 -1.58 -8.33
N GLU A 233 1.75 -1.58 -7.60
CA GLU A 233 3.11 -1.69 -8.14
C GLU A 233 3.85 -2.82 -7.44
N VAL A 234 4.74 -3.50 -8.16
CA VAL A 234 5.58 -4.57 -7.61
C VAL A 234 7.04 -4.20 -7.82
N PHE A 235 7.80 -4.21 -6.73
CA PHE A 235 9.23 -3.93 -6.73
C PHE A 235 9.98 -5.18 -6.32
N ASN A 236 10.90 -5.63 -7.15
CA ASN A 236 11.80 -6.70 -6.77
C ASN A 236 12.98 -6.11 -6.00
N VAL A 237 13.13 -6.53 -4.75
CA VAL A 237 14.13 -6.03 -3.84
C VAL A 237 15.13 -7.13 -3.52
N THR A 238 16.41 -6.86 -3.78
CA THR A 238 17.50 -7.78 -3.44
C THR A 238 17.90 -7.58 -1.99
N LEU A 239 17.93 -8.67 -1.22
CA LEU A 239 18.45 -8.68 0.14
C LEU A 239 19.98 -8.62 0.11
N PRO A 240 20.61 -7.96 1.10
CA PRO A 240 22.06 -7.97 1.26
C PRO A 240 22.63 -9.40 1.26
N CYS A 241 23.84 -9.53 0.73
CA CYS A 241 24.70 -10.69 0.94
C CYS A 241 25.64 -10.36 2.10
N GLU A 242 25.95 -11.28 3.01
CA GLU A 242 27.15 -11.08 3.84
C GLU A 242 28.34 -10.91 2.90
N SER A 243 29.06 -9.80 3.07
CA SER A 243 30.34 -9.61 2.42
C SER A 243 31.37 -10.50 3.12
N ASP A 244 31.94 -11.45 2.38
CA ASP A 244 33.16 -12.18 2.75
C ASP A 244 34.27 -11.24 3.29
#